data_AF-A0A662WHW9-F1
#
_entry.id   AF-A0A662WHW9-F1
#
_cell.length_a   1.000
_cell.length_b   1.000
_cell.length_c   1.000
_cell.angle_alpha   90.00
_cell.angle_beta   90.00
_cell.angle_gamma   90.00
#
_symmetry.space_group_name_H-M   'P 1'
#
loop_
_entity.id
_entity.type
_entity.pdbx_description
1 polymer ?
#
loop_
_entity_poly.entity_id
_entity_poly.type
_entity_poly.pdbx_seq_one_letter_code
_entity_poly.pdbx_strand_id
1 'polypeptide(L)'
;MRSCLRLWTAAAAFAGLLVASATAHAGHEHHHHMHAAVAHRDLASSAVSSTDYTCPVCGMSTMDSDYDNENYVVMANGQKIYSCGMPARLFGDYDFSVTDTAYLAANMAEFIVNQTATTDYATCESACAECSDGITDPVTGDAITTDNYVYVCLKNGQKIYFASQDNKNTYLTSVSSEPRYLVDSVICSGSTCSDATNITALSAAASSFVADLSSASASGTTTAASSDTATSTTTDSDTSSTSSSFCSGQGSVMFNGFQTSINGSCVMLLFQPWVLNSAVKYAFGFIGCFLIAL
;
A
#
# COMPACT_ATOMS: atom_id res chain seq x y z
N MET A 1 -15.71 -60.40 -54.86
CA MET A 1 -14.53 -61.15 -54.36
C MET A 1 -14.71 -61.44 -52.88
N ARG A 2 -14.34 -62.64 -52.44
CA ARG A 2 -13.97 -63.06 -51.06
C ARG A 2 -14.84 -62.59 -49.87
N SER A 3 -15.64 -63.52 -49.37
CA SER A 3 -16.04 -63.62 -47.96
C SER A 3 -14.84 -63.68 -47.01
N CYS A 4 -15.03 -63.29 -45.73
CA CYS A 4 -14.51 -64.06 -44.59
C CYS A 4 -15.13 -63.59 -43.26
N LEU A 5 -16.24 -64.24 -42.87
CA LEU A 5 -16.68 -64.28 -41.48
C LEU A 5 -15.82 -65.33 -40.74
N ARG A 6 -15.31 -65.03 -39.54
CA ARG A 6 -14.70 -66.04 -38.66
C ARG A 6 -15.24 -65.95 -37.23
N LEU A 7 -15.88 -67.03 -36.80
CA LEU A 7 -16.10 -67.36 -35.39
C LEU A 7 -14.76 -67.70 -34.72
N TRP A 8 -14.74 -67.61 -33.38
CA TRP A 8 -14.36 -68.64 -32.40
C TRP A 8 -14.82 -68.10 -31.02
N THR A 9 -15.66 -68.75 -30.18
CA THR A 9 -15.48 -69.98 -29.37
C THR A 9 -14.18 -70.02 -28.55
N ALA A 10 -14.08 -70.44 -27.28
CA ALA A 10 -14.98 -70.64 -26.13
C ALA A 10 -14.05 -70.94 -24.89
N ALA A 11 -14.41 -71.34 -23.65
CA ALA A 11 -15.66 -71.65 -22.93
C ALA A 11 -15.40 -71.62 -21.39
N ALA A 12 -16.45 -71.39 -20.57
CA ALA A 12 -16.54 -71.84 -19.16
C ALA A 12 -15.54 -71.20 -18.12
N ALA A 13 -15.69 -71.27 -16.79
CA ALA A 13 -16.62 -72.07 -15.97
C ALA A 13 -16.77 -71.54 -14.50
N PHE A 14 -17.93 -71.82 -13.89
CA PHE A 14 -18.21 -72.10 -12.45
C PHE A 14 -17.70 -71.21 -11.27
N ALA A 15 -18.67 -70.54 -10.65
CA ALA A 15 -19.13 -70.69 -9.25
C ALA A 15 -18.19 -70.50 -8.03
N GLY A 16 -18.59 -69.55 -7.17
CA GLY A 16 -18.29 -69.46 -5.73
C GLY A 16 -19.28 -68.48 -5.08
N LEU A 17 -20.37 -68.96 -4.46
CA LEU A 17 -20.54 -69.26 -3.03
C LEU A 17 -20.91 -68.01 -2.19
N LEU A 18 -22.12 -68.05 -1.62
CA LEU A 18 -22.63 -67.10 -0.62
C LEU A 18 -21.92 -67.27 0.73
N VAL A 19 -21.41 -66.19 1.31
CA VAL A 19 -21.37 -65.98 2.77
C VAL A 19 -21.66 -64.52 3.07
N ALA A 20 -22.58 -64.26 3.99
CA ALA A 20 -22.72 -62.96 4.63
C ALA A 20 -22.07 -63.01 6.01
N SER A 21 -21.29 -61.99 6.36
CA SER A 21 -20.80 -61.76 7.72
C SER A 21 -20.75 -60.26 8.00
N ALA A 22 -21.17 -59.90 9.20
CA ALA A 22 -21.20 -58.52 9.69
C ALA A 22 -20.04 -58.23 10.66
N THR A 23 -19.93 -56.97 11.05
CA THR A 23 -19.20 -56.44 12.22
C THR A 23 -17.66 -56.52 12.26
N ALA A 24 -17.07 -55.35 11.95
CA ALA A 24 -16.40 -54.46 12.91
C ALA A 24 -14.86 -54.49 13.15
N HIS A 25 -14.33 -53.26 13.16
CA HIS A 25 -13.12 -52.71 13.77
C HIS A 25 -11.70 -52.89 13.17
N ALA A 26 -11.08 -51.71 13.00
CA ALA A 26 -9.67 -51.34 13.16
C ALA A 26 -8.63 -51.70 12.07
N GLY A 27 -7.81 -50.70 11.71
CA GLY A 27 -6.38 -50.92 11.42
C GLY A 27 -5.83 -50.48 10.06
N HIS A 28 -5.43 -49.20 9.97
CA HIS A 28 -4.27 -48.66 9.24
C HIS A 28 -4.09 -48.80 7.69
N GLU A 29 -3.84 -47.62 7.10
CA GLU A 29 -2.87 -47.30 6.04
C GLU A 29 -2.82 -48.12 4.73
N HIS A 30 -3.10 -47.42 3.62
CA HIS A 30 -2.02 -47.11 2.67
C HIS A 30 -2.24 -45.75 1.99
N HIS A 31 -1.17 -44.95 1.90
CA HIS A 31 -1.18 -43.63 1.29
C HIS A 31 -1.41 -43.66 -0.23
N HIS A 32 -2.25 -42.77 -0.74
CA HIS A 32 -2.03 -42.16 -2.05
C HIS A 32 -2.18 -40.64 -1.98
N HIS A 33 -1.09 -39.96 -2.36
CA HIS A 33 -0.90 -38.52 -2.28
C HIS A 33 -1.69 -37.81 -3.39
N MET A 34 -2.60 -36.89 -3.04
CA MET A 34 -3.26 -35.95 -3.96
C MET A 34 -3.39 -34.57 -3.29
N HIS A 35 -2.28 -34.00 -2.82
CA HIS A 35 -2.20 -32.61 -2.32
C HIS A 35 -1.50 -31.73 -3.35
N ALA A 36 -2.27 -31.08 -4.24
CA ALA A 36 -1.81 -29.95 -5.08
C ALA A 36 -2.97 -29.29 -5.88
N ALA A 37 -4.10 -28.94 -5.25
CA ALA A 37 -5.22 -28.27 -5.95
C ALA A 37 -6.18 -27.43 -5.07
N VAL A 38 -5.84 -27.15 -3.81
CA VAL A 38 -6.78 -26.58 -2.81
C VAL A 38 -6.15 -25.43 -2.01
N ALA A 39 -5.55 -24.45 -2.71
CA ALA A 39 -4.87 -23.30 -2.07
C ALA A 39 -5.10 -21.94 -2.75
N HIS A 40 -5.92 -21.86 -3.81
CA HIS A 40 -6.16 -20.59 -4.54
C HIS A 40 -7.63 -20.17 -4.62
N ARG A 41 -8.56 -20.90 -4.00
CA ARG A 41 -10.00 -20.62 -4.09
C ARG A 41 -10.56 -19.79 -2.93
N ASP A 42 -9.87 -19.75 -1.79
CA ASP A 42 -10.32 -19.00 -0.61
C ASP A 42 -9.81 -17.55 -0.57
N LEU A 43 -8.85 -17.17 -1.42
CA LEU A 43 -8.30 -15.80 -1.46
C LEU A 43 -9.32 -14.74 -1.88
N ALA A 44 -10.31 -15.12 -2.69
CA ALA A 44 -11.45 -14.29 -3.08
C ALA A 44 -12.62 -14.34 -2.08
N SER A 45 -12.55 -15.16 -1.01
CA SER A 45 -13.63 -15.31 -0.03
C SER A 45 -13.41 -14.51 1.27
N SER A 46 -12.21 -13.96 1.49
CA SER A 46 -12.04 -12.90 2.50
C SER A 46 -12.76 -11.65 2.00
N ALA A 47 -13.83 -11.26 2.70
CA ALA A 47 -14.68 -10.12 2.35
C ALA A 47 -13.81 -8.92 1.93
N VAL A 48 -14.05 -8.43 0.71
CA VAL A 48 -13.28 -7.33 0.16
C VAL A 48 -13.56 -6.08 1.02
N SER A 49 -12.50 -5.39 1.44
CA SER A 49 -12.63 -4.24 2.34
C SER A 49 -13.51 -3.17 1.69
N SER A 50 -14.46 -2.60 2.44
CA SER A 50 -15.27 -1.47 1.98
C SER A 50 -14.59 -0.11 2.18
N THR A 51 -13.34 -0.10 2.64
CA THR A 51 -12.54 1.12 2.81
C THR A 51 -12.04 1.58 1.45
N ASP A 52 -12.25 2.86 1.13
CA ASP A 52 -11.65 3.50 -0.02
C ASP A 52 -10.16 3.78 0.27
N TYR A 53 -9.26 3.04 -0.37
CA TYR A 53 -7.83 3.28 -0.30
C TYR A 53 -7.38 4.08 -1.53
N THR A 54 -6.25 4.76 -1.43
CA THR A 54 -5.61 5.38 -2.60
C THR A 54 -4.47 4.51 -3.09
N CYS A 55 -4.48 4.13 -4.38
CA CYS A 55 -3.47 3.28 -4.99
C CYS A 55 -2.07 3.93 -4.91
N PRO A 56 -1.01 3.22 -4.47
CA PRO A 56 0.33 3.80 -4.36
C PRO A 56 0.96 4.15 -5.73
N VAL A 57 0.54 3.45 -6.79
CA VAL A 57 1.05 3.62 -8.16
C VAL A 57 0.46 4.84 -8.86
N CYS A 58 -0.87 4.97 -8.83
CA CYS A 58 -1.61 5.89 -9.69
C CYS A 58 -2.25 7.08 -8.94
N GLY A 59 -2.33 7.03 -7.60
CA GLY A 59 -2.99 8.08 -6.80
C GLY A 59 -4.52 8.15 -6.94
N MET A 60 -5.13 7.18 -7.63
CA MET A 60 -6.59 7.06 -7.74
C MET A 60 -7.16 6.19 -6.61
N SER A 61 -8.44 6.39 -6.30
CA SER A 61 -9.23 5.51 -5.44
C SER A 61 -9.19 4.06 -5.94
N THR A 62 -9.31 3.11 -5.01
CA THR A 62 -9.44 1.67 -5.26
C THR A 62 -10.89 1.18 -5.19
N MET A 63 -11.83 2.07 -4.84
CA MET A 63 -13.29 1.87 -4.91
C MET A 63 -13.90 2.44 -6.20
N ASP A 64 -13.48 3.65 -6.61
CA ASP A 64 -14.02 4.34 -7.77
C ASP A 64 -13.87 3.55 -9.07
N SER A 65 -14.69 3.88 -10.07
CA SER A 65 -14.63 3.32 -11.43
C SER A 65 -14.81 1.80 -11.51
N ASP A 66 -15.68 1.25 -10.65
CA ASP A 66 -16.01 -0.17 -10.57
C ASP A 66 -14.78 -1.05 -10.24
N TYR A 67 -13.82 -0.52 -9.46
CA TYR A 67 -12.65 -1.27 -8.98
C TYR A 67 -12.91 -2.08 -7.71
N ASP A 68 -13.84 -1.63 -6.86
CA ASP A 68 -14.41 -2.33 -5.70
C ASP A 68 -13.39 -3.08 -4.80
N ASN A 69 -12.15 -2.57 -4.67
CA ASN A 69 -11.02 -3.24 -4.00
C ASN A 69 -10.70 -4.67 -4.51
N GLU A 70 -11.10 -5.04 -5.72
CA GLU A 70 -10.82 -6.37 -6.30
C GLU A 70 -9.35 -6.54 -6.77
N ASN A 71 -8.55 -5.48 -6.67
CA ASN A 71 -7.19 -5.39 -7.19
C ASN A 71 -6.23 -5.11 -6.01
N TYR A 72 -5.41 -6.08 -5.65
CA TYR A 72 -4.52 -5.99 -4.48
C TYR A 72 -3.33 -6.94 -4.52
N VAL A 73 -2.28 -6.56 -3.80
CA VAL A 73 -1.12 -7.39 -3.47
C VAL A 73 -1.35 -8.02 -2.11
N VAL A 74 -1.18 -9.33 -1.97
CA VAL A 74 -1.19 -10.03 -0.68
C VAL A 74 0.24 -10.26 -0.24
N MET A 75 0.62 -9.65 0.89
CA MET A 75 1.89 -9.92 1.56
C MET A 75 1.87 -11.32 2.18
N ALA A 76 3.05 -11.85 2.47
CA ALA A 76 3.22 -13.00 3.36
C ALA A 76 2.37 -12.82 4.63
N ASN A 77 1.75 -13.92 5.07
CA ASN A 77 0.81 -14.00 6.20
C ASN A 77 -0.52 -13.25 6.05
N GLY A 78 -0.76 -12.50 4.96
CA GLY A 78 -2.10 -12.15 4.48
C GLY A 78 -2.49 -10.67 4.46
N GLN A 79 -1.61 -9.74 4.86
CA GLN A 79 -1.89 -8.30 4.71
C GLN A 79 -2.13 -7.92 3.23
N LYS A 80 -3.08 -7.03 2.95
CA LYS A 80 -3.43 -6.59 1.60
C LYS A 80 -3.04 -5.14 1.37
N ILE A 81 -2.41 -4.85 0.23
CA ILE A 81 -2.18 -3.50 -0.29
C ILE A 81 -3.00 -3.36 -1.56
N TYR A 82 -3.95 -2.43 -1.59
CA TYR A 82 -4.89 -2.26 -2.69
C TYR A 82 -4.33 -1.36 -3.80
N SER A 83 -4.72 -1.62 -5.04
CA SER A 83 -4.31 -0.87 -6.22
C SER A 83 -5.49 -0.56 -7.12
N CYS A 84 -5.35 0.45 -7.99
CA CYS A 84 -6.35 0.75 -9.00
C CYS A 84 -6.37 -0.36 -10.06
N GLY A 85 -7.55 -0.82 -10.46
CA GLY A 85 -7.75 -1.90 -11.45
C GLY A 85 -7.46 -1.48 -12.89
N MET A 86 -6.42 -0.67 -13.10
CA MET A 86 -6.08 -0.15 -14.42
C MET A 86 -5.62 -1.27 -15.37
N PRO A 87 -6.02 -1.19 -16.66
CA PRO A 87 -5.53 -2.12 -17.67
C PRO A 87 -4.02 -1.98 -17.84
N ALA A 88 -3.37 -3.08 -18.24
CA ALA A 88 -1.92 -3.14 -18.36
C ALA A 88 -1.35 -2.05 -19.30
N ARG A 89 -0.32 -1.33 -18.84
CA ARG A 89 0.35 -0.25 -19.56
C ARG A 89 1.87 -0.38 -19.52
N LEU A 90 2.55 0.35 -20.40
CA LEU A 90 4.01 0.48 -20.34
C LEU A 90 4.42 1.35 -19.14
N PHE A 91 5.49 0.94 -18.49
CA PHE A 91 6.23 1.72 -17.49
C PHE A 91 7.65 1.95 -18.03
N GLY A 92 8.30 3.06 -17.65
CA GLY A 92 9.56 3.50 -18.27
C GLY A 92 10.71 2.47 -18.19
N ASP A 93 10.68 1.62 -17.17
CA ASP A 93 11.68 0.59 -16.88
C ASP A 93 11.48 -0.72 -17.67
N TYR A 94 10.34 -0.89 -18.36
CA TYR A 94 9.96 -2.17 -19.00
C TYR A 94 9.51 -2.00 -20.46
N ASP A 95 9.90 -2.96 -21.30
CA ASP A 95 9.54 -3.06 -22.72
C ASP A 95 8.22 -3.83 -22.97
N PHE A 96 7.53 -4.22 -21.90
CA PHE A 96 6.24 -4.91 -21.91
C PHE A 96 5.23 -4.20 -21.00
N SER A 97 3.94 -4.36 -21.30
CA SER A 97 2.85 -3.79 -20.49
C SER A 97 2.57 -4.63 -19.26
N VAL A 98 2.31 -3.97 -18.13
CA VAL A 98 1.91 -4.57 -16.85
C VAL A 98 0.79 -3.78 -16.19
N THR A 99 -0.01 -4.47 -15.38
CA THR A 99 -1.02 -3.92 -14.48
C THR A 99 -0.37 -3.20 -13.30
N ASP A 100 -1.09 -2.25 -12.71
CA ASP A 100 -0.59 -1.50 -11.55
C ASP A 100 -0.39 -2.41 -10.34
N THR A 101 -1.21 -3.45 -10.18
CA THR A 101 -1.05 -4.48 -9.15
C THR A 101 0.26 -5.25 -9.33
N ALA A 102 0.59 -5.69 -10.56
CA ALA A 102 1.84 -6.40 -10.84
C ALA A 102 3.07 -5.49 -10.69
N TYR A 103 2.97 -4.22 -11.13
CA TYR A 103 4.03 -3.23 -10.94
C TYR A 103 4.27 -2.94 -9.45
N LEU A 104 3.20 -2.74 -8.67
CA LEU A 104 3.26 -2.52 -7.22
C LEU A 104 3.89 -3.70 -6.49
N ALA A 105 3.45 -4.92 -6.80
CA ALA A 105 3.98 -6.14 -6.21
C ALA A 105 5.48 -6.32 -6.49
N ALA A 106 5.92 -6.02 -7.70
CA ALA A 106 7.32 -6.11 -8.06
C ALA A 106 8.17 -5.00 -7.43
N ASN A 107 7.69 -3.74 -7.47
CA ASN A 107 8.48 -2.55 -7.18
C ASN A 107 8.08 -1.86 -5.87
N MET A 108 7.62 -2.61 -4.86
CA MET A 108 7.08 -2.06 -3.61
C MET A 108 8.00 -1.01 -2.96
N ALA A 109 9.33 -1.17 -3.05
CA ALA A 109 10.33 -0.21 -2.57
C ALA A 109 10.22 1.20 -3.19
N GLU A 110 9.80 1.33 -4.45
CA GLU A 110 9.58 2.62 -5.13
C GLU A 110 8.43 3.43 -4.49
N PHE A 111 7.51 2.73 -3.82
CA PHE A 111 6.33 3.32 -3.20
C PHE A 111 6.51 3.62 -1.71
N ILE A 112 7.63 3.21 -1.09
CA ILE A 112 7.88 3.47 0.32
C ILE A 112 8.21 4.95 0.55
N VAL A 113 7.55 5.53 1.54
CA VAL A 113 7.83 6.88 2.04
C VAL A 113 8.65 6.76 3.33
N ASN A 114 9.88 7.29 3.30
CA ASN A 114 10.76 7.33 4.48
C ASN A 114 10.24 8.32 5.53
N GLN A 115 10.47 8.04 6.81
CA GLN A 115 10.00 8.86 7.94
C GLN A 115 10.58 10.29 7.92
N THR A 116 11.81 10.41 7.43
CA THR A 116 12.48 11.68 7.14
C THR A 116 11.78 12.56 6.09
N ALA A 117 10.95 11.99 5.21
CA ALA A 117 10.13 12.74 4.25
C ALA A 117 8.83 13.25 4.90
N THR A 118 8.96 14.10 5.92
CA THR A 118 7.89 14.45 6.87
C THR A 118 6.55 14.85 6.24
N THR A 119 6.54 15.63 5.15
CA THR A 119 5.32 16.04 4.45
C THR A 119 4.56 14.87 3.83
N ASP A 120 5.28 13.99 3.13
CA ASP A 120 4.68 12.84 2.45
C ASP A 120 4.33 11.75 3.46
N TYR A 121 5.17 11.56 4.49
CA TYR A 121 4.95 10.58 5.56
C TYR A 121 3.72 10.93 6.41
N ALA A 122 3.40 12.23 6.56
CA ALA A 122 2.19 12.68 7.25
C ALA A 122 0.88 12.27 6.54
N THR A 123 0.92 11.76 5.30
CA THR A 123 -0.25 11.14 4.66
C THR A 123 -0.60 9.77 5.25
N CYS A 124 0.35 9.11 5.93
CA CYS A 124 0.12 7.90 6.69
C CYS A 124 -0.13 8.26 8.16
N GLU A 125 -1.40 8.36 8.56
CA GLU A 125 -1.76 8.57 9.96
C GLU A 125 -1.20 7.46 10.86
N SER A 126 -0.68 7.85 12.03
CA SER A 126 -0.19 6.96 13.09
C SER A 126 -1.35 6.29 13.83
N ALA A 127 -2.05 5.43 13.11
CA ALA A 127 -3.17 4.62 13.55
C ALA A 127 -3.14 3.27 12.80
N CYS A 128 -3.79 2.26 13.36
CA CYS A 128 -3.98 0.96 12.72
C CYS A 128 -5.44 0.55 12.88
N ALA A 129 -6.29 0.90 11.90
CA ALA A 129 -7.70 0.50 11.93
C ALA A 129 -7.82 -1.01 11.68
N GLU A 130 -7.01 -1.49 10.73
CA GLU A 130 -6.90 -2.87 10.27
C GLU A 130 -6.40 -3.84 11.36
N CYS A 131 -5.75 -3.34 12.42
CA CYS A 131 -5.37 -4.15 13.58
C CYS A 131 -6.57 -4.78 14.30
N SER A 132 -7.77 -4.20 14.13
CA SER A 132 -9.03 -4.77 14.66
C SER A 132 -9.46 -6.03 13.90
N ASP A 133 -9.02 -6.19 12.65
CA ASP A 133 -9.37 -7.30 11.76
C ASP A 133 -8.43 -8.51 11.92
N GLY A 134 -7.41 -8.41 12.78
CA GLY A 134 -6.49 -9.50 13.10
C GLY A 134 -5.37 -9.70 12.09
N ILE A 135 -4.73 -8.61 11.64
CA ILE A 135 -3.58 -8.67 10.72
C ILE A 135 -2.31 -9.24 11.39
N THR A 136 -1.42 -9.77 10.57
CA THR A 136 -0.22 -10.53 10.96
C THR A 136 1.03 -9.93 10.32
N ASP A 137 2.17 -10.04 11.00
CA ASP A 137 3.48 -9.57 10.54
C ASP A 137 3.95 -10.30 9.27
N PRO A 138 4.36 -9.62 8.18
CA PRO A 138 4.77 -10.31 6.95
C PRO A 138 6.08 -11.10 7.07
N VAL A 139 6.93 -10.74 8.04
CA VAL A 139 8.24 -11.37 8.28
C VAL A 139 8.10 -12.60 9.18
N THR A 140 7.30 -12.51 10.26
CA THR A 140 7.23 -13.55 11.30
C THR A 140 5.88 -14.27 11.41
N GLY A 141 4.79 -13.66 10.95
CA GLY A 141 3.42 -14.15 11.16
C GLY A 141 2.82 -13.82 12.53
N ASP A 142 3.55 -13.08 13.39
CA ASP A 142 3.06 -12.66 14.70
C ASP A 142 1.85 -11.73 14.57
N ALA A 143 0.93 -11.80 15.53
CA ALA A 143 -0.26 -10.95 15.55
C ALA A 143 0.10 -9.47 15.82
N ILE A 144 -0.50 -8.58 15.06
CA ILE A 144 -0.37 -7.13 15.22
C ILE A 144 -1.65 -6.58 15.86
N THR A 145 -1.49 -5.76 16.89
CA THR A 145 -2.55 -5.10 17.63
C THR A 145 -2.32 -3.58 17.65
N THR A 146 -3.29 -2.84 18.17
CA THR A 146 -3.17 -1.39 18.42
C THR A 146 -2.02 -1.01 19.38
N ASP A 147 -1.45 -1.99 20.10
CA ASP A 147 -0.46 -1.75 21.16
C ASP A 147 0.99 -2.03 20.71
N ASN A 148 1.19 -2.89 19.70
CA ASN A 148 2.52 -3.29 19.23
C ASN A 148 2.85 -2.89 17.78
N TYR A 149 1.89 -2.35 17.03
CA TYR A 149 2.10 -2.05 15.62
C TYR A 149 3.21 -1.01 15.39
N VAL A 150 4.09 -1.32 14.45
CA VAL A 150 4.85 -0.31 13.69
C VAL A 150 4.49 -0.45 12.21
N TYR A 151 4.76 0.57 11.41
CA TYR A 151 4.38 0.54 10.00
C TYR A 151 5.44 1.15 9.08
N VAL A 152 5.38 0.73 7.82
CA VAL A 152 5.98 1.38 6.66
C VAL A 152 4.86 2.12 5.93
N CYS A 153 5.09 3.40 5.65
CA CYS A 153 4.20 4.23 4.86
C CYS A 153 4.44 3.99 3.37
N LEU A 154 3.36 3.80 2.60
CA LEU A 154 3.38 3.83 1.15
C LEU A 154 2.85 5.17 0.64
N LYS A 155 3.24 5.54 -0.59
CA LYS A 155 2.67 6.69 -1.30
C LYS A 155 1.15 6.62 -1.25
N ASN A 156 0.54 7.77 -0.98
CA ASN A 156 -0.91 7.94 -0.88
C ASN A 156 -1.56 7.23 0.34
N GLY A 157 -0.82 7.04 1.44
CA GLY A 157 -1.39 6.80 2.78
C GLY A 157 -1.61 5.33 3.19
N GLN A 158 -1.50 4.38 2.25
CA GLN A 158 -1.54 2.96 2.60
C GLN A 158 -0.32 2.53 3.42
N LYS A 159 -0.48 1.47 4.23
CA LYS A 159 0.51 1.04 5.22
C LYS A 159 0.76 -0.47 5.13
N ILE A 160 2.01 -0.85 5.41
CA ILE A 160 2.39 -2.25 5.71
C ILE A 160 2.76 -2.28 7.18
N TYR A 161 2.07 -3.12 7.96
CA TYR A 161 2.24 -3.20 9.41
C TYR A 161 3.19 -4.32 9.82
N PHE A 162 3.86 -4.16 10.96
CA PHE A 162 4.77 -5.13 11.57
C PHE A 162 4.55 -5.16 13.08
N ALA A 163 4.80 -6.31 13.71
CA ALA A 163 4.70 -6.52 15.15
C ALA A 163 5.92 -5.98 15.92
N SER A 164 7.00 -5.59 15.23
CA SER A 164 8.21 -5.02 15.84
C SER A 164 9.00 -4.12 14.87
N GLN A 165 9.81 -3.21 15.42
CA GLN A 165 10.74 -2.39 14.65
C GLN A 165 11.82 -3.23 13.94
N ASP A 166 12.21 -4.38 14.51
CA ASP A 166 13.21 -5.27 13.90
C ASP A 166 12.65 -5.96 12.64
N ASN A 167 11.39 -6.38 12.66
CA ASN A 167 10.71 -6.92 11.47
C ASN A 167 10.55 -5.85 10.38
N LYS A 168 10.13 -4.63 10.75
CA LYS A 168 10.11 -3.46 9.85
C LYS A 168 11.48 -3.21 9.22
N ASN A 169 12.56 -3.26 10.01
CA ASN A 169 13.93 -3.06 9.52
C ASN A 169 14.39 -4.19 8.59
N THR A 170 14.04 -5.44 8.91
CA THR A 170 14.30 -6.63 8.06
C THR A 170 13.62 -6.49 6.69
N TYR A 171 12.37 -6.01 6.68
CA TYR A 171 11.67 -5.72 5.44
C TYR A 171 12.32 -4.58 4.65
N LEU A 172 12.52 -3.42 5.28
CA LEU A 172 13.09 -2.23 4.63
C LEU A 172 14.48 -2.46 4.05
N THR A 173 15.31 -3.32 4.67
CA THR A 173 16.65 -3.65 4.17
C THR A 173 16.66 -4.65 3.00
N SER A 174 15.54 -5.35 2.75
CA SER A 174 15.46 -6.44 1.77
C SER A 174 14.56 -6.13 0.57
N VAL A 175 13.57 -5.25 0.72
CA VAL A 175 12.55 -4.91 -0.29
C VAL A 175 13.10 -4.33 -1.60
N SER A 176 14.32 -3.79 -1.60
CA SER A 176 15.03 -3.28 -2.79
C SER A 176 16.05 -4.26 -3.38
N SER A 177 16.08 -5.52 -2.92
CA SER A 177 17.03 -6.54 -3.42
C SER A 177 16.46 -7.42 -4.54
N GLU A 178 15.17 -7.74 -4.52
CA GLU A 178 14.49 -8.54 -5.55
C GLU A 178 13.00 -8.16 -5.71
N PRO A 179 12.38 -8.39 -6.89
CA PRO A 179 10.95 -8.17 -7.05
C PRO A 179 10.11 -9.09 -6.16
N ARG A 180 8.99 -8.58 -5.62
CA ARG A 180 8.00 -9.35 -4.83
C ARG A 180 8.54 -9.89 -3.48
N TYR A 181 9.52 -9.21 -2.88
CA TYR A 181 9.97 -9.56 -1.53
C TYR A 181 8.81 -9.55 -0.52
N LEU A 182 8.56 -10.71 0.12
CA LEU A 182 7.42 -10.99 1.00
C LEU A 182 6.03 -10.74 0.37
N VAL A 183 5.88 -10.89 -0.94
CA VAL A 183 4.57 -10.95 -1.61
C VAL A 183 4.22 -12.42 -1.89
N ASP A 184 3.05 -12.86 -1.41
CA ASP A 184 2.53 -14.21 -1.61
C ASP A 184 1.68 -14.31 -2.89
N SER A 185 0.88 -13.28 -3.18
CA SER A 185 0.08 -13.26 -4.42
C SER A 185 -0.26 -11.85 -4.91
N VAL A 186 -0.66 -11.77 -6.17
CA VAL A 186 -1.01 -10.53 -6.88
C VAL A 186 -2.36 -10.76 -7.55
N ILE A 187 -3.39 -10.02 -7.11
CA ILE A 187 -4.79 -10.26 -7.46
C ILE A 187 -5.34 -9.08 -8.27
N CYS A 188 -5.96 -9.39 -9.41
CA CYS A 188 -6.64 -8.47 -10.32
C CYS A 188 -8.06 -9.00 -10.58
N SER A 189 -9.08 -8.19 -10.35
CA SER A 189 -10.50 -8.58 -10.45
C SER A 189 -10.80 -9.95 -9.80
N GLY A 190 -10.37 -10.13 -8.55
CA GLY A 190 -10.59 -11.34 -7.75
C GLY A 190 -9.84 -12.61 -8.20
N SER A 191 -8.98 -12.53 -9.22
CA SER A 191 -8.17 -13.64 -9.74
C SER A 191 -6.67 -13.29 -9.75
N THR A 192 -5.76 -14.26 -9.83
CA THR A 192 -4.34 -13.94 -9.99
C THR A 192 -4.07 -13.17 -11.28
N CYS A 193 -3.37 -12.03 -11.21
CA CYS A 193 -3.04 -11.23 -12.38
C CYS A 193 -2.19 -12.05 -13.37
N SER A 194 -2.56 -12.04 -14.66
CA SER A 194 -1.90 -12.84 -15.70
C SER A 194 -0.43 -12.48 -15.94
N ASP A 195 -0.02 -11.31 -15.49
CA ASP A 195 1.29 -10.67 -15.65
C ASP A 195 2.08 -10.56 -14.34
N ALA A 196 1.58 -11.11 -13.22
CA ALA A 196 2.15 -11.02 -11.87
C ALA A 196 3.66 -11.36 -11.79
N THR A 197 4.14 -12.24 -12.67
CA THR A 197 5.52 -12.73 -12.71
C THR A 197 6.35 -12.19 -13.88
N ASN A 198 5.79 -11.35 -14.76
CA ASN A 198 6.50 -10.83 -15.94
C ASN A 198 7.70 -9.96 -15.55
N ILE A 199 7.57 -9.20 -14.46
CA ILE A 199 8.66 -8.39 -13.92
C ILE A 199 9.65 -9.31 -13.19
N THR A 200 10.85 -9.44 -13.76
CA THR A 200 11.96 -10.26 -13.23
C THR A 200 13.11 -9.44 -12.66
N ALA A 201 13.10 -8.12 -12.85
CA ALA A 201 14.05 -7.16 -12.28
C ALA A 201 13.32 -5.91 -11.77
N LEU A 202 13.84 -5.32 -10.69
CA LEU A 202 13.29 -4.11 -10.09
C LEU A 202 13.40 -2.91 -11.04
N SER A 203 12.50 -1.93 -10.88
CA SER A 203 12.64 -0.61 -11.49
C SER A 203 13.91 0.08 -11.00
N ALA A 204 14.42 1.05 -11.76
CA ALA A 204 15.55 1.87 -11.35
C ALA A 204 15.25 2.61 -10.02
N ALA A 205 13.99 3.02 -9.81
CA ALA A 205 13.57 3.65 -8.57
C ALA A 205 13.57 2.66 -7.39
N ALA A 206 12.96 1.48 -7.54
CA ALA A 206 12.90 0.47 -6.47
C ALA A 206 14.28 -0.06 -6.06
N SER A 207 15.17 -0.32 -7.04
CA SER A 207 16.55 -0.73 -6.77
C SER A 207 17.45 0.37 -6.19
N SER A 208 17.09 1.65 -6.40
CA SER A 208 17.77 2.81 -5.79
C SER A 208 17.28 3.16 -4.39
N PHE A 209 16.24 2.49 -3.88
CA PHE A 209 15.64 2.80 -2.58
C PHE A 209 16.64 2.63 -1.43
N VAL A 210 16.78 3.68 -0.61
CA VAL A 210 17.59 3.68 0.61
C VAL A 210 16.65 3.77 1.81
N ALA A 211 16.68 2.71 2.63
CA ALA A 211 15.82 2.58 3.80
C ALA A 211 16.14 3.57 4.91
N ASP A 212 15.11 4.24 5.42
CA ASP A 212 15.15 4.98 6.68
C ASP A 212 14.78 4.06 7.85
N LEU A 213 15.82 3.53 8.51
CA LEU A 213 15.72 2.63 9.67
C LEU A 213 15.50 3.38 11.00
N SER A 214 15.24 4.70 10.96
CA SER A 214 14.95 5.47 12.17
C SER A 214 13.69 4.93 12.86
N SER A 215 13.73 4.82 14.18
CA SER A 215 12.55 4.52 14.99
C SER A 215 11.85 5.81 15.41
N ALA A 216 10.77 6.18 14.71
CA ALA A 216 9.79 7.08 15.30
C ALA A 216 9.09 6.35 16.45
N SER A 217 9.46 6.68 17.69
CA SER A 217 8.74 6.20 18.88
C SER A 217 7.28 6.64 18.80
N ALA A 218 6.36 5.70 18.61
CA ALA A 218 4.94 5.91 18.83
C ALA A 218 4.71 6.12 20.33
N SER A 219 4.94 7.35 20.81
CA SER A 219 4.58 7.76 22.16
C SER A 219 3.06 7.80 22.28
N GLY A 220 2.47 6.65 22.61
CA GLY A 220 1.10 6.56 23.10
C GLY A 220 0.98 7.45 24.33
N THR A 221 0.35 8.62 24.17
CA THR A 221 0.14 9.60 25.25
C THR A 221 -0.82 9.02 26.28
N THR A 222 -0.28 8.25 27.22
CA THR A 222 -0.97 7.89 28.45
C THR A 222 -0.75 9.00 29.46
N THR A 223 -1.57 10.05 29.37
CA THR A 223 -1.64 11.12 30.37
C THR A 223 -2.22 10.59 31.69
N ALA A 224 -1.40 9.84 32.43
CA ALA A 224 -1.65 9.55 33.83
C ALA A 224 -1.38 10.83 34.64
N ALA A 225 -2.44 11.57 34.95
CA ALA A 225 -2.35 12.71 35.83
C ALA A 225 -1.97 12.26 37.25
N SER A 226 -0.74 12.59 37.65
CA SER A 226 -0.29 12.50 39.04
C SER A 226 0.16 13.87 39.50
N SER A 227 -0.67 14.48 40.34
CA SER A 227 -0.41 15.75 40.99
C SER A 227 0.83 15.67 41.88
N ASP A 228 1.75 16.63 41.77
CA ASP A 228 2.42 17.14 42.96
C ASP A 228 2.93 18.58 42.78
N THR A 229 3.01 19.30 43.90
CA THR A 229 3.11 20.77 43.93
C THR A 229 4.51 21.25 44.33
N ALA A 230 5.16 22.09 43.51
CA ALA A 230 6.37 22.84 43.90
C ALA A 230 6.58 24.16 43.12
N THR A 231 5.83 25.17 43.53
CA THR A 231 6.11 26.63 43.57
C THR A 231 7.49 27.19 43.15
N SER A 232 7.46 28.27 42.33
CA SER A 232 8.45 29.38 42.20
C SER A 232 9.81 29.10 41.52
N THR A 233 10.49 30.03 40.83
CA THR A 233 10.38 31.50 40.78
C THR A 233 10.70 32.07 39.39
N THR A 234 10.14 33.24 39.07
CA THR A 234 10.48 34.10 37.91
C THR A 234 11.95 34.57 37.88
N THR A 235 12.52 34.75 36.68
CA THR A 235 13.36 35.92 36.33
C THR A 235 13.46 36.03 34.80
N ASP A 236 13.03 37.17 34.27
CA ASP A 236 13.14 37.53 32.86
C ASP A 236 14.57 37.92 32.45
N SER A 237 14.91 37.74 31.17
CA SER A 237 15.89 38.56 30.45
C SER A 237 15.68 38.40 28.94
N ASP A 238 14.81 39.25 28.41
CA ASP A 238 15.07 40.16 27.30
C ASP A 238 16.08 39.76 26.20
N THR A 239 15.63 39.71 24.94
CA THR A 239 15.86 40.81 23.96
C THR A 239 15.43 40.40 22.54
N SER A 240 14.28 40.95 22.13
CA SER A 240 14.01 41.63 20.84
C SER A 240 14.56 41.12 19.48
N SER A 241 13.60 41.07 18.54
CA SER A 241 13.68 41.50 17.12
C SER A 241 14.30 40.60 16.04
N THR A 242 13.43 40.06 15.17
CA THR A 242 13.32 40.52 13.76
C THR A 242 12.04 40.06 13.03
N SER A 243 11.24 41.04 12.57
CA SER A 243 10.34 41.04 11.40
C SER A 243 9.51 39.80 11.01
N SER A 244 8.25 39.74 11.46
CA SER A 244 7.19 38.91 10.86
C SER A 244 6.48 39.64 9.70
N SER A 245 7.11 39.68 8.51
CA SER A 245 6.56 40.36 7.32
C SER A 245 5.62 39.50 6.44
N PHE A 246 5.08 38.41 6.98
CA PHE A 246 4.29 37.42 6.24
C PHE A 246 3.05 37.00 7.03
N CYS A 247 1.89 36.93 6.35
CA CYS A 247 0.67 36.34 6.90
C CYS A 247 0.77 34.81 6.77
N SER A 248 0.73 34.07 7.88
CA SER A 248 0.72 32.59 7.90
C SER A 248 -0.54 32.05 8.57
N GLY A 249 -1.25 31.17 7.88
CA GLY A 249 -2.49 30.53 8.35
C GLY A 249 -2.94 29.43 7.38
N GLN A 250 -3.65 28.42 7.88
CA GLN A 250 -4.10 27.28 7.08
C GLN A 250 -5.33 27.64 6.24
N GLY A 251 -5.13 27.83 4.93
CA GLY A 251 -6.19 28.07 3.96
C GLY A 251 -5.68 28.30 2.54
N SER A 252 -5.83 27.29 1.68
CA SER A 252 -5.82 27.35 0.20
C SER A 252 -4.85 28.32 -0.51
N VAL A 253 -3.76 27.77 -1.05
CA VAL A 253 -3.05 28.20 -2.28
C VAL A 253 -2.98 29.71 -2.58
N MET A 254 -2.32 30.49 -1.72
CA MET A 254 -1.92 31.87 -2.04
C MET A 254 -0.39 32.00 -2.19
N PHE A 255 0.04 32.70 -3.25
CA PHE A 255 1.46 32.98 -3.50
C PHE A 255 2.09 33.81 -2.37
N ASN A 256 3.37 33.56 -2.07
CA ASN A 256 4.18 34.45 -1.23
C ASN A 256 4.33 35.82 -1.92
N GLY A 257 3.53 36.80 -1.48
CA GLY A 257 3.56 38.19 -1.94
C GLY A 257 3.99 39.15 -0.83
N PHE A 258 4.62 40.26 -1.21
CA PHE A 258 5.14 41.26 -0.27
C PHE A 258 4.01 42.04 0.42
N GLN A 259 4.06 42.15 1.75
CA GLN A 259 3.22 43.09 2.50
C GLN A 259 3.59 44.53 2.13
N THR A 260 2.59 45.35 1.79
CA THR A 260 2.74 46.81 1.80
C THR A 260 2.67 47.31 3.24
N SER A 261 3.81 47.72 3.79
CA SER A 261 3.91 48.28 5.14
C SER A 261 3.03 49.53 5.30
N ILE A 262 1.88 49.39 5.96
CA ILE A 262 1.24 50.27 6.97
C ILE A 262 -0.11 49.60 7.30
N ASN A 263 -0.31 49.11 8.53
CA ASN A 263 -1.53 48.45 9.04
C ASN A 263 -2.00 47.21 8.24
N GLY A 264 -1.30 46.08 8.42
CA GLY A 264 -1.48 44.84 7.66
C GLY A 264 -2.88 44.23 7.70
N SER A 265 -3.67 44.51 6.65
CA SER A 265 -4.84 43.71 6.26
C SER A 265 -4.43 42.80 5.10
N CYS A 266 -4.43 41.48 5.30
CA CYS A 266 -4.05 40.52 4.23
C CYS A 266 -5.18 40.49 3.17
N VAL A 267 -4.96 41.07 1.99
CA VAL A 267 -5.97 41.15 0.92
C VAL A 267 -6.03 39.84 0.13
N MET A 268 -7.18 39.17 0.14
CA MET A 268 -7.41 37.91 -0.58
C MET A 268 -7.76 38.17 -2.05
N LEU A 269 -6.81 37.94 -2.96
CA LEU A 269 -7.02 38.04 -4.41
C LEU A 269 -7.41 36.68 -5.01
N LEU A 270 -8.68 36.56 -5.42
CA LEU A 270 -9.29 35.33 -5.96
C LEU A 270 -9.07 35.17 -7.48
N PHE A 271 -7.83 34.95 -7.95
CA PHE A 271 -7.57 34.59 -9.35
C PHE A 271 -6.48 33.50 -9.50
N GLN A 272 -6.67 32.58 -10.46
CA GLN A 272 -5.77 31.44 -10.68
C GLN A 272 -4.42 31.87 -11.28
N PRO A 273 -3.27 31.31 -10.83
CA PRO A 273 -1.95 31.88 -11.08
C PRO A 273 -1.28 31.53 -12.43
N TRP A 274 -2.01 31.10 -13.47
CA TRP A 274 -1.37 30.67 -14.73
C TRP A 274 -0.74 31.83 -15.52
N VAL A 275 -1.35 33.01 -15.51
CA VAL A 275 -1.00 34.11 -16.43
C VAL A 275 0.29 34.86 -16.02
N LEU A 276 0.67 34.82 -14.73
CA LEU A 276 1.69 35.72 -14.15
C LEU A 276 2.88 35.01 -13.47
N ASN A 277 3.26 33.83 -13.96
CA ASN A 277 4.37 33.02 -13.41
C ASN A 277 5.80 33.55 -13.72
N SER A 278 6.01 34.88 -13.72
CA SER A 278 7.32 35.53 -13.83
C SER A 278 7.23 37.03 -13.51
N ALA A 279 8.23 37.59 -12.83
CA ALA A 279 8.32 39.01 -12.51
C ALA A 279 8.20 39.92 -13.75
N VAL A 280 8.71 39.47 -14.90
CA VAL A 280 8.61 40.20 -16.17
C VAL A 280 7.15 40.32 -16.64
N LYS A 281 6.35 39.26 -16.50
CA LYS A 281 4.92 39.29 -16.86
C LYS A 281 4.13 40.22 -15.94
N TYR A 282 4.51 40.30 -14.66
CA TYR A 282 3.94 41.25 -13.69
C TYR A 282 4.22 42.71 -14.08
N ALA A 283 5.46 43.04 -14.49
CA ALA A 283 5.79 44.37 -14.97
C ALA A 283 4.96 44.77 -16.22
N PHE A 284 4.82 43.87 -17.20
CA PHE A 284 3.98 44.13 -18.37
C PHE A 284 2.48 44.23 -18.05
N GLY A 285 1.95 43.42 -17.13
CA GLY A 285 0.56 43.52 -16.68
C GLY A 285 0.27 44.86 -15.99
N PHE A 286 1.17 45.32 -15.12
CA PHE A 286 1.06 46.61 -14.44
C PHE A 286 1.10 47.78 -15.44
N ILE A 287 2.05 47.77 -16.39
CA ILE A 287 2.15 48.78 -17.46
C ILE A 287 0.89 48.77 -18.33
N GLY A 288 0.34 47.59 -18.65
CA GLY A 288 -0.91 47.44 -19.41
C GLY A 288 -2.10 48.12 -18.73
N CYS A 289 -2.25 47.97 -17.41
CA CYS A 289 -3.31 48.64 -16.65
C CYS A 289 -3.16 50.18 -16.68
N PHE A 290 -1.94 50.71 -16.59
CA PHE A 290 -1.70 52.16 -16.68
C PHE A 290 -1.92 52.72 -18.10
N LEU A 291 -1.66 51.93 -19.14
CA LEU A 291 -1.92 52.32 -20.54
C LEU A 291 -3.40 52.21 -20.95
N ILE A 292 -4.22 51.45 -20.22
CA ILE A 292 -5.69 51.41 -20.39
C ILE A 292 -6.38 52.57 -19.66
N ALA A 293 -5.68 53.22 -18.71
CA ALA A 293 -6.20 54.35 -17.93
C ALA A 293 -5.87 55.75 -18.55
N LEU A 294 -5.34 55.77 -19.78
CA LEU A 294 -5.02 56.96 -20.58
C LEU A 294 -5.87 56.98 -21.87
#